data_AF-A0A9C6DZY1-F1
#
_entry.id   AF-A0A9C6DZY1-F1
#
_cell.length_a   1.000
_cell.length_b   1.000
_cell.length_c   1.000
_cell.angle_alpha   90.00
_cell.angle_beta   90.00
_cell.angle_gamma   90.00
#
_symmetry.space_group_name_H-M   'P 1'
#
loop_
_entity.id
_entity.type
_entity.pdbx_description
1 polymer ?
#
loop_
_entity_poly.entity_id
_entity_poly.type
_entity_poly.pdbx_seq_one_letter_code
_entity_poly.pdbx_strand_id
1 'polypeptide(L)'
;MSILLADIDATCAALGYSDGQRYHAASDAIQGLKHLIWILRRDLDNHEYRRHLGCAKVLQTDLVYMLPDYVNDSDYADVLIRLLVILTNPTLLLYRDGPPRDNHGRKVFLELIDILQSYKSAFTRASLWSSLFDKLKQSLEIVSMMKKKKK
;
A
#
# COMPACT_ATOMS: atom_id res chain seq x y z
N MET A 1 -13.51 3.33 -18.71
CA MET A 1 -12.23 3.04 -18.02
C MET A 1 -11.46 4.30 -17.64
N SER A 2 -11.39 5.34 -18.48
CA SER A 2 -10.66 6.60 -18.18
C SER A 2 -11.11 7.35 -16.91
N ILE A 3 -12.40 7.30 -16.57
CA ILE A 3 -12.95 8.01 -15.41
C ILE A 3 -12.33 7.49 -14.10
N LEU A 4 -12.18 6.17 -13.96
CA LEU A 4 -11.64 5.57 -12.74
C LEU A 4 -10.14 5.82 -12.55
N LEU A 5 -9.37 6.00 -13.64
CA LEU A 5 -7.95 6.36 -13.53
C LEU A 5 -7.78 7.81 -13.08
N ALA A 6 -8.60 8.73 -13.60
CA ALA A 6 -8.62 10.12 -13.13
C ALA A 6 -9.06 10.19 -11.65
N ASP A 7 -10.00 9.35 -11.22
CA ASP A 7 -10.40 9.25 -9.82
C ASP A 7 -9.25 8.74 -8.93
N ILE A 8 -8.43 7.80 -9.42
CA ILE A 8 -7.21 7.35 -8.72
C ILE A 8 -6.23 8.52 -8.57
N ASP A 9 -5.96 9.26 -9.64
CA ASP A 9 -5.04 10.40 -9.61
C ASP A 9 -5.51 11.48 -8.64
N ALA A 10 -6.80 11.84 -8.70
CA ALA A 10 -7.40 12.78 -7.78
C ALA A 10 -7.33 12.29 -6.33
N THR A 11 -7.59 10.99 -6.10
CA THR A 11 -7.49 10.39 -4.76
C THR A 11 -6.05 10.45 -4.24
N CYS A 12 -5.06 10.14 -5.08
CA CYS A 12 -3.64 10.18 -4.68
C CYS A 12 -3.21 11.61 -4.35
N ALA A 13 -3.56 12.58 -5.20
CA ALA A 13 -3.24 13.99 -4.99
C ALA A 13 -3.91 14.58 -3.73
N ALA A 14 -5.06 14.03 -3.33
CA ALA A 14 -5.78 14.45 -2.12
C ALA A 14 -5.28 13.79 -0.82
N LEU A 15 -4.30 12.87 -0.86
CA LEU A 15 -3.82 12.21 0.36
C LEU A 15 -3.08 13.18 1.31
N GLY A 16 -2.37 14.16 0.77
CA GLY A 16 -1.54 15.08 1.54
C GLY A 16 -0.19 15.35 0.88
N TYR A 17 0.80 15.71 1.70
CA TYR A 17 2.17 15.95 1.25
C TYR A 17 3.18 15.74 2.37
N SER A 18 4.44 15.49 2.03
CA SER A 18 5.55 15.51 2.99
C SER A 18 6.33 16.83 2.89
N ASP A 19 6.65 17.43 4.04
CA ASP A 19 7.55 18.59 4.13
C ASP A 19 9.03 18.18 4.31
N GLY A 20 9.32 16.88 4.25
CA GLY A 20 10.64 16.31 4.50
C GLY A 20 10.93 15.93 5.96
N GLN A 21 10.14 16.43 6.91
CA GLN A 21 10.20 16.05 8.33
C GLN A 21 9.03 15.15 8.73
N ARG A 22 7.82 15.53 8.30
CA ARG A 22 6.56 14.88 8.59
C ARG A 22 5.70 14.80 7.33
N TYR A 23 4.80 13.84 7.30
CA TYR A 23 3.70 13.77 6.37
C TYR A 23 2.46 14.50 6.93
N HIS A 24 1.93 15.44 6.16
CA HIS A 24 0.71 16.18 6.46
C HIS A 24 -0.45 15.59 5.68
N ALA A 25 -1.22 14.72 6.34
CA ALA A 25 -2.41 14.13 5.73
C ALA A 25 -3.54 15.16 5.60
N ALA A 26 -4.26 15.12 4.47
CA ALA A 26 -5.49 15.87 4.31
C ALA A 26 -6.59 15.36 5.27
N SER A 27 -7.60 16.19 5.52
CA SER A 27 -8.69 15.88 6.48
C SER A 27 -9.44 14.58 6.16
N ASP A 28 -9.52 14.20 4.89
CA ASP A 28 -10.24 13.04 4.36
C ASP A 28 -9.30 11.96 3.79
N ALA A 29 -7.99 12.06 4.03
CA ALA A 29 -6.99 11.15 3.48
C ALA A 29 -7.30 9.68 3.78
N ILE A 30 -7.84 9.36 4.97
CA ILE A 30 -8.23 8.00 5.33
C ILE A 30 -9.31 7.42 4.40
N GLN A 31 -10.24 8.24 3.91
CA GLN A 31 -11.25 7.80 2.95
C GLN A 31 -10.63 7.59 1.57
N GLY A 32 -9.68 8.43 1.18
CA GLY A 32 -8.86 8.21 0.00
C GLY A 32 -8.13 6.86 0.05
N LEU A 33 -7.44 6.56 1.15
CA LEU A 33 -6.76 5.28 1.33
C LEU A 33 -7.72 4.08 1.28
N LYS A 34 -8.88 4.17 1.93
CA LYS A 34 -9.93 3.12 1.87
C LYS A 34 -10.47 2.96 0.46
N HIS A 35 -10.63 4.05 -0.28
CA HIS A 35 -11.05 4.04 -1.68
C HIS A 35 -10.01 3.35 -2.57
N LEU A 36 -8.72 3.64 -2.40
CA LEU A 36 -7.64 2.95 -3.14
C LEU A 36 -7.65 1.43 -2.90
N ILE A 37 -7.84 1.00 -1.65
CA ILE A 37 -7.99 -0.44 -1.32
C ILE A 37 -9.20 -1.04 -2.04
N TRP A 38 -10.33 -0.33 -2.04
CA TRP A 38 -11.55 -0.77 -2.70
C TRP A 38 -11.38 -0.90 -4.21
N ILE A 39 -10.70 0.04 -4.86
CA ILE A 39 -10.40 0.01 -6.30
C ILE A 39 -9.49 -1.19 -6.61
N LEU A 40 -8.38 -1.35 -5.86
CA LEU A 40 -7.41 -2.44 -6.08
C LEU A 40 -8.01 -3.84 -5.92
N ARG A 41 -9.06 -4.00 -5.11
CA ARG A 41 -9.78 -5.27 -4.95
C ARG A 41 -10.67 -5.61 -6.14
N ARG A 42 -10.99 -4.63 -6.98
CA ARG A 42 -11.82 -4.73 -8.18
C ARG A 42 -11.00 -4.58 -9.45
N ASP A 43 -9.67 -4.62 -9.31
CA ASP A 43 -8.75 -4.56 -10.43
C ASP A 43 -9.00 -5.76 -11.35
N LEU A 44 -8.96 -5.50 -12.65
CA LEU A 44 -9.32 -6.47 -13.68
C LEU A 44 -8.13 -7.37 -14.01
N ASP A 45 -8.33 -8.29 -14.95
CA ASP A 45 -7.33 -9.30 -15.33
C ASP A 45 -6.01 -8.71 -15.85
N ASN A 46 -6.03 -7.48 -16.36
CA ASN A 46 -4.82 -6.79 -16.79
C ASN A 46 -4.10 -6.09 -15.62
N HIS A 47 -4.70 -5.95 -14.43
CA HIS A 47 -4.15 -5.21 -13.28
C HIS A 47 -3.88 -3.72 -13.57
N GLU A 48 -4.73 -3.08 -14.38
CA GLU A 48 -4.56 -1.68 -14.79
C GLU A 48 -4.46 -0.71 -13.60
N TYR A 49 -5.31 -0.86 -12.58
CA TYR A 49 -5.31 0.07 -11.45
C TYR A 49 -4.04 -0.04 -10.60
N ARG A 50 -3.55 -1.27 -10.40
CA ARG A 50 -2.27 -1.50 -9.73
C ARG A 50 -1.10 -0.90 -10.51
N ARG A 51 -1.07 -1.04 -11.83
CA ARG A 51 0.00 -0.46 -12.66
C ARG A 51 -0.05 1.06 -12.62
N HIS A 52 -1.24 1.62 -12.74
CA HIS A 52 -1.46 3.07 -12.66
C HIS A 52 -0.96 3.65 -11.33
N LEU A 53 -1.32 3.03 -10.20
CA LEU A 53 -0.83 3.42 -8.87
C LEU A 53 0.70 3.28 -8.73
N GLY A 54 1.28 2.24 -9.32
CA GLY A 54 2.73 2.04 -9.33
C GLY A 54 3.46 3.11 -10.13
N CYS A 55 2.92 3.52 -11.26
CA CYS A 55 3.43 4.62 -12.08
C CYS A 55 3.29 5.98 -11.39
N ALA A 56 2.19 6.20 -10.66
CA ALA A 56 1.98 7.38 -9.83
C ALA A 56 2.93 7.46 -8.62
N LYS A 57 3.59 6.34 -8.27
CA LYS A 57 4.56 6.23 -7.17
C LYS A 57 4.00 6.57 -5.79
N VAL A 58 2.69 6.45 -5.58
CA VAL A 58 2.02 6.81 -4.32
C VAL A 58 2.59 6.08 -3.10
N LEU A 59 3.06 4.83 -3.28
CA LEU A 59 3.71 4.10 -2.20
C LEU A 59 4.99 4.81 -1.76
N GLN A 60 5.81 5.22 -2.73
CA GLN A 60 7.13 5.82 -2.51
C GLN A 60 7.03 7.28 -2.08
N THR A 61 6.01 8.03 -2.51
CA THR A 61 5.85 9.46 -2.24
C THR A 61 5.01 9.74 -1.00
N ASP A 62 4.05 8.88 -0.69
CA ASP A 62 3.06 9.15 0.36
C ASP A 62 3.07 8.06 1.43
N LEU A 63 2.78 6.81 1.07
CA LEU A 63 2.46 5.77 2.05
C LEU A 63 3.63 5.46 3.02
N VAL A 64 4.87 5.43 2.50
CA VAL A 64 6.07 5.18 3.32
C VAL A 64 6.43 6.36 4.25
N TYR A 65 5.94 7.56 3.96
CA TYR A 65 6.09 8.74 4.82
C TYR A 65 4.94 8.86 5.82
N MET A 66 3.72 8.52 5.39
CA MET A 66 2.53 8.58 6.22
C MET A 66 2.55 7.51 7.33
N LEU A 67 3.04 6.28 7.06
CA LEU A 67 2.98 5.22 8.06
C LEU A 67 3.71 5.58 9.37
N PRO A 68 4.96 6.06 9.39
CA PRO A 68 5.63 6.41 10.65
C PRO A 68 4.88 7.46 11.49
N ASP A 69 4.30 8.46 10.84
CA ASP A 69 3.64 9.58 11.52
C ASP A 69 2.24 9.23 12.05
N TYR A 70 1.60 8.22 11.47
CA TYR A 70 0.22 7.84 11.78
C TYR A 70 0.08 6.39 12.30
N VAL A 71 1.16 5.65 12.56
CA VAL A 71 1.12 4.24 13.01
C VAL A 71 0.41 4.04 14.36
N ASN A 72 0.42 5.07 15.21
CA ASN A 72 -0.21 5.07 16.53
C ASN A 72 -1.72 5.33 16.48
N ASP A 73 -2.22 5.89 15.37
CA ASP A 73 -3.65 5.95 15.09
C ASP A 73 -4.10 4.59 14.52
N SER A 74 -5.01 3.91 15.21
CA SER A 74 -5.44 2.56 14.85
C SER A 74 -6.09 2.49 13.47
N ASP A 75 -6.85 3.53 13.11
CA ASP A 75 -7.65 3.55 11.89
C ASP A 75 -6.73 3.80 10.69
N TYR A 76 -5.77 4.72 10.83
CA TYR A 76 -4.73 4.91 9.81
C TYR A 76 -3.83 3.69 9.69
N ALA A 77 -3.37 3.11 10.80
CA ALA A 77 -2.47 1.98 10.77
C ALA A 77 -3.05 0.75 10.05
N ASP A 78 -4.31 0.36 10.34
CA ASP A 78 -4.94 -0.78 9.66
C ASP A 78 -5.04 -0.54 8.15
N VAL A 79 -5.48 0.65 7.74
CA VAL A 79 -5.68 0.98 6.32
C VAL A 79 -4.34 1.08 5.58
N LEU A 80 -3.35 1.76 6.15
CA LEU A 80 -2.02 1.93 5.56
C LEU A 80 -1.29 0.59 5.40
N ILE A 81 -1.23 -0.21 6.45
CA ILE A 81 -0.56 -1.52 6.41
C ILE A 81 -1.27 -2.42 5.40
N ARG A 82 -2.61 -2.42 5.37
CA ARG A 82 -3.39 -3.19 4.40
C ARG A 82 -3.12 -2.76 2.96
N LEU A 83 -3.06 -1.46 2.69
CA LEU A 83 -2.76 -0.94 1.36
C LEU A 83 -1.33 -1.30 0.93
N LEU A 84 -0.34 -1.15 1.83
CA LEU A 84 1.05 -1.55 1.58
C LEU A 84 1.12 -3.04 1.21
N VAL A 85 0.50 -3.92 2.02
CA VAL A 85 0.47 -5.37 1.75
C VAL A 85 -0.18 -5.68 0.41
N ILE A 86 -1.29 -5.01 0.07
CA ILE A 86 -1.95 -5.19 -1.23
C ILE A 86 -0.97 -4.80 -2.34
N LEU A 87 -0.34 -3.62 -2.27
CA LEU A 87 0.56 -3.12 -3.31
C LEU A 87 1.84 -3.96 -3.45
N THR A 88 2.34 -4.55 -2.37
CA THR A 88 3.55 -5.40 -2.37
C THR A 88 3.29 -6.88 -2.61
N ASN A 89 2.04 -7.28 -2.88
CA ASN A 89 1.71 -8.67 -3.17
C ASN A 89 2.53 -9.18 -4.38
N PRO A 90 3.28 -10.30 -4.27
CA PRO A 90 4.09 -10.82 -5.37
C PRO A 90 3.31 -10.96 -6.66
N THR A 91 3.86 -10.49 -7.79
CA THR A 91 3.20 -10.53 -9.10
C THR A 91 2.72 -11.94 -9.46
N LEU A 92 3.49 -12.97 -9.12
CA LEU A 92 3.11 -14.36 -9.37
C LEU A 92 1.79 -14.75 -8.68
N LEU A 93 1.47 -14.19 -7.52
CA LEU A 93 0.20 -14.46 -6.82
C LEU A 93 -1.00 -13.76 -7.47
N LEU A 94 -0.76 -12.74 -8.31
CA LEU A 94 -1.81 -12.13 -9.12
C LEU A 94 -2.19 -13.05 -10.30
N TYR A 95 -1.22 -13.80 -10.83
CA TYR A 95 -1.39 -14.75 -11.93
C TYR A 95 -1.46 -16.19 -11.41
N ARG A 96 -2.63 -16.59 -10.91
CA ARG A 96 -2.88 -17.90 -10.26
C ARG A 96 -2.39 -19.11 -11.06
N ASP A 97 -2.53 -19.06 -12.39
CA ASP A 97 -2.17 -20.14 -13.31
C ASP A 97 -0.72 -20.03 -13.84
N GLY A 98 0.07 -19.13 -13.26
CA GLY A 98 1.43 -18.83 -13.66
C GLY A 98 1.54 -17.70 -14.69
N PRO A 99 2.77 -17.34 -15.11
CA PRO A 99 3.01 -16.19 -15.97
C PRO A 99 2.28 -16.30 -17.32
N PRO A 100 1.78 -15.17 -17.86
CA PRO A 100 1.09 -15.15 -19.14
C PRO A 100 2.01 -15.61 -20.28
N ARG A 101 1.39 -16.28 -21.28
CA ARG A 101 2.11 -16.85 -22.42
C ARG A 101 2.08 -15.94 -23.65
N ASP A 102 1.09 -15.07 -23.74
CA ASP A 102 0.95 -14.11 -24.82
C ASP A 102 1.87 -12.88 -24.61
N ASN A 103 2.18 -12.19 -25.70
CA ASN A 103 3.11 -11.07 -25.68
C ASN A 103 2.59 -9.87 -24.87
N HIS A 104 1.29 -9.61 -24.86
CA HIS A 104 0.72 -8.47 -24.16
C HIS A 104 0.74 -8.72 -22.64
N GLY A 105 0.24 -9.86 -22.19
CA GLY A 105 0.28 -10.27 -20.79
C GLY A 105 1.70 -10.32 -20.24
N ARG A 106 2.69 -10.80 -21.02
CA ARG A 106 4.10 -10.78 -20.60
C ARG A 106 4.64 -9.38 -20.33
N LYS A 107 4.27 -8.39 -21.14
CA LYS A 107 4.68 -6.99 -20.92
C LYS A 107 4.09 -6.46 -19.61
N VAL A 108 2.79 -6.67 -19.40
CA VAL A 108 2.08 -6.30 -18.17
C VAL A 108 2.70 -6.97 -16.94
N PHE A 109 3.03 -8.26 -17.05
CA PHE A 109 3.65 -9.02 -15.97
C PHE A 109 5.02 -8.46 -15.59
N LEU A 110 5.87 -8.14 -16.57
CA LEU A 110 7.18 -7.54 -16.33
C LEU A 110 7.07 -6.13 -15.76
N GLU A 111 6.13 -5.31 -16.25
CA GLU A 111 5.86 -3.97 -15.71
C GLU A 111 5.50 -4.04 -14.21
N LEU A 112 4.64 -4.99 -13.81
CA LEU A 112 4.31 -5.21 -12.41
C LEU A 112 5.52 -5.62 -11.56
N ILE A 113 6.42 -6.44 -12.11
CA ILE A 113 7.68 -6.80 -11.45
C ILE A 113 8.55 -5.57 -11.24
N ASP A 114 8.71 -4.73 -12.26
CA ASP A 114 9.52 -3.50 -12.19
C ASP A 114 8.95 -2.53 -11.14
N ILE A 115 7.61 -2.39 -11.09
CA ILE A 115 6.92 -1.64 -10.04
C ILE A 115 7.26 -2.20 -8.66
N LEU A 116 7.13 -3.52 -8.44
CA LEU A 116 7.46 -4.14 -7.15
C LEU A 116 8.93 -3.96 -6.77
N GLN A 117 9.86 -4.04 -7.73
CA GLN A 117 11.28 -3.79 -7.49
C GLN A 117 11.51 -2.34 -7.08
N SER A 118 10.82 -1.38 -7.72
CA SER A 118 10.90 0.02 -7.35
C SER A 118 10.42 0.28 -5.92
N TYR A 119 9.37 -0.42 -5.46
CA TYR A 119 8.87 -0.33 -4.09
C TYR A 119 9.91 -0.75 -3.06
N LYS A 120 10.73 -1.77 -3.34
CA LYS A 120 11.77 -2.24 -2.40
C LYS A 120 12.71 -1.11 -1.96
N SER A 121 13.04 -0.19 -2.86
CA SER A 121 13.89 0.96 -2.52
C SER A 121 13.25 1.88 -1.48
N ALA A 122 11.93 2.07 -1.52
CA ALA A 122 11.20 2.90 -0.56
C ALA A 122 11.13 2.26 0.84
N PHE A 123 11.22 0.93 0.94
CA PHE A 123 11.31 0.21 2.21
C PHE A 123 12.70 0.27 2.85
N THR A 124 13.70 0.96 2.29
CA THR A 124 15.02 1.10 2.94
C THR A 124 15.02 2.06 4.13
N ARG A 125 13.90 2.75 4.40
CA ARG A 125 13.76 3.74 5.47
C ARG A 125 13.68 3.09 6.83
N ALA A 126 14.62 3.41 7.73
CA ALA A 126 14.64 2.87 9.09
C ALA A 126 13.38 3.20 9.89
N SER A 127 12.85 4.43 9.77
CA SER A 127 11.64 4.86 10.49
C SER A 127 10.42 4.00 10.17
N LEU A 128 10.26 3.56 8.92
CA LEU A 128 9.19 2.67 8.50
C LEU A 128 9.23 1.34 9.27
N TRP A 129 10.42 0.73 9.35
CA TRP A 129 10.61 -0.54 10.06
C TRP A 129 10.47 -0.40 11.57
N SER A 130 10.97 0.69 12.16
CA SER A 130 10.77 0.97 13.59
C SER A 130 9.29 1.07 13.93
N SER A 131 8.50 1.81 13.14
CA SER A 131 7.06 1.94 13.33
C SER A 131 6.32 0.60 13.18
N LEU A 132 6.68 -0.22 12.18
CA LEU A 132 6.12 -1.56 12.01
C LEU A 132 6.48 -2.49 13.17
N PHE A 133 7.73 -2.43 13.65
CA PHE A 133 8.20 -3.21 14.79
C PHE A 133 7.42 -2.85 16.06
N ASP A 134 7.26 -1.56 16.35
CA ASP A 134 6.51 -1.09 17.52
C ASP A 134 5.05 -1.54 17.45
N LYS A 135 4.42 -1.45 16.27
CA LYS A 135 3.05 -1.93 16.07
C LYS A 135 2.91 -3.43 16.28
N LEU A 136 3.87 -4.21 15.80
CA LEU A 136 3.90 -5.66 15.99
C LEU A 136 4.10 -6.01 17.47
N LYS A 137 5.03 -5.33 18.15
CA LYS A 137 5.30 -5.51 19.58
C LYS A 137 4.05 -5.28 20.42
N GLN A 138 3.37 -4.14 20.22
CA GLN A 138 2.11 -3.82 20.90
C GLN A 138 1.06 -4.92 20.69
N SER A 139 0.91 -5.40 19.45
CA SER A 139 -0.04 -6.46 19.10
C SER A 139 0.27 -7.78 19.82
N LEU A 140 1.55 -8.16 19.91
CA LEU A 140 1.98 -9.38 20.60
C LEU A 140 1.81 -9.29 22.13
N GLU A 141 2.06 -8.12 22.73
CA GLU A 141 1.87 -7.89 24.16
C GLU A 141 0.39 -8.03 24.56
N ILE A 142 -0.53 -7.47 23.77
CA ILE A 142 -1.98 -7.62 23.97
C ILE A 142 -2.37 -9.10 23.94
N VAL A 143 -1.91 -9.86 22.94
CA VAL A 143 -2.19 -11.29 22.81
C VAL A 143 -1.69 -12.09 24.02
N SER A 144 -0.50 -11.76 24.53
CA SER A 144 0.07 -12.36 25.75
C SER A 144 -0.80 -12.08 26.98
N MET A 145 -1.25 -10.84 27.18
CA MET A 145 -2.14 -10.48 28.28
C MET A 145 -3.49 -11.20 28.21
N MET A 146 -4.07 -11.32 27.00
CA MET A 146 -5.33 -12.05 26.79
C MET A 146 -5.18 -13.55 27.10
N LYS A 147 -4.05 -14.16 26.76
CA LYS A 147 -3.76 -15.57 27.11
C LYS A 147 -3.62 -15.78 28.62
N LYS A 148 -3.04 -14.81 29.35
CA LYS A 148 -2.93 -14.87 30.82
C LYS A 148 -4.28 -14.74 31.53
N LYS A 149 -5.24 -13.99 30.97
CA LYS A 149 -6.60 -13.85 31.55
C LYS A 149 -7.50 -15.08 31.35
N LYS A 150 -7.12 -16.03 30.48
CA LYS A 150 -7.88 -17.26 30.18
C LYS A 150 -7.39 -18.49 30.96
N LYS A 151 -6.35 -18.35 31.79
CA LYS A 151 -5.87 -19.35 32.74
C LYS A 151 -6.24 -18.91 34.15
#